data_AF-A0A661VCH1-F1
#
_entry.id   AF-A0A661VCH1-F1
#
_cell.length_a   1.000
_cell.length_b   1.000
_cell.length_c   1.000
_cell.angle_alpha   90.00
_cell.angle_beta   90.00
_cell.angle_gamma   90.00
#
_symmetry.space_group_name_H-M   'P 1'
#
loop_
_entity.id
_entity.type
_entity.pdbx_description
1 polymer ?
#
loop_
_entity_poly.entity_id
_entity_poly.type
_entity_poly.pdbx_seq_one_letter_code
_entity_poly.pdbx_strand_id
1 'polypeptide(L)'
;MKNSSTSSLTKSRTLVLAVIIAGALVAGFALFTGSAAQPSRSVNQDHIHQLAPPVPTPPVHLCSYGKMCADVVTGTYSYIWGITSSSGGLDDIKEYHAATFDQEILSSSDTSVTVKVTSQGVLNTNAGFPLDTAQLPADVQPYLQPTSSQQSDNPIIIEQAQVLVENAHTEAQAVVAILDWVRANITYDWTFSLPTDAVSVYQNRSGVCAGFSNLAVALLRAVGIPAKDQSGCALWVSHGGGHAWIEVYYPDVGWVPSEPQGQENFALPNRLVASRWWDWCGKSGTTVTRIHCTDGDTLYTLATSYGVDTGLLIYSASVPSWDRKPPQVEPGELTFLLQPDNVGVRQLSLEVNDNRCVEDPGWVAEASVPWITMTPSSGITYTVVTVSADATGLSPGVYTGTITVTTTGWWWDVFSRAIPVQLLVAERVHTVYLPLVLRNY
;
A
#
# COMPACT_ATOMS: atom_id res chain seq x y z
N MET A 1 54.32 -15.62 -23.37
CA MET A 1 55.02 -14.56 -24.15
C MET A 1 54.40 -14.50 -25.54
N LYS A 2 54.64 -13.39 -26.29
CA LYS A 2 54.54 -13.18 -27.76
C LYS A 2 54.00 -14.33 -28.65
N ASN A 3 53.16 -14.11 -29.68
CA ASN A 3 52.62 -12.86 -30.25
C ASN A 3 51.41 -13.13 -31.17
N SER A 4 50.83 -12.04 -31.69
CA SER A 4 50.03 -11.91 -32.93
C SER A 4 50.75 -12.48 -34.19
N SER A 5 50.21 -12.55 -35.42
CA SER A 5 49.38 -11.54 -36.15
C SER A 5 48.81 -12.08 -37.50
N THR A 6 47.50 -11.92 -37.82
CA THR A 6 46.87 -10.95 -38.78
C THR A 6 46.82 -11.27 -40.30
N SER A 7 45.92 -10.56 -41.01
CA SER A 7 45.60 -10.53 -42.48
C SER A 7 44.76 -11.70 -43.02
N SER A 8 43.63 -11.54 -43.74
CA SER A 8 43.12 -10.57 -44.75
C SER A 8 43.66 -10.83 -46.19
N LEU A 9 42.97 -10.54 -47.30
CA LEU A 9 41.79 -9.71 -47.59
C LEU A 9 41.17 -10.10 -48.98
N THR A 10 39.85 -9.95 -49.19
CA THR A 10 39.11 -9.42 -50.40
C THR A 10 37.80 -10.18 -50.64
N LYS A 11 36.60 -9.54 -50.60
CA LYS A 11 35.93 -8.68 -51.60
C LYS A 11 35.59 -9.33 -52.95
N SER A 12 34.31 -9.60 -53.18
CA SER A 12 33.57 -9.02 -54.32
C SER A 12 32.06 -8.95 -54.03
N ARG A 13 31.31 -8.17 -54.82
CA ARG A 13 29.83 -8.00 -54.77
C ARG A 13 29.26 -8.24 -56.17
N THR A 14 28.08 -8.86 -56.25
CA THR A 14 27.11 -8.60 -57.32
C THR A 14 25.70 -8.61 -56.72
N LEU A 15 24.83 -7.69 -57.14
CA LEU A 15 23.44 -7.58 -56.69
C LEU A 15 22.60 -7.09 -57.87
N VAL A 16 21.49 -7.78 -58.18
CA VAL A 16 20.52 -7.46 -59.25
C VAL A 16 19.11 -7.77 -58.73
N LEU A 17 18.09 -7.01 -59.16
CA LEU A 17 16.78 -6.91 -58.50
C LEU A 17 15.60 -6.90 -59.50
N ALA A 18 14.64 -7.84 -59.33
CA ALA A 18 13.32 -7.99 -59.98
C ALA A 18 12.54 -9.11 -59.20
N VAL A 19 11.26 -9.11 -58.81
CA VAL A 19 10.06 -8.22 -58.92
C VAL A 19 9.47 -8.04 -60.34
N ILE A 20 8.14 -8.09 -60.63
CA ILE A 20 6.89 -8.05 -59.82
C ILE A 20 5.74 -8.91 -60.46
N ILE A 21 4.62 -9.09 -59.72
CA ILE A 21 3.18 -9.31 -60.13
C ILE A 21 2.57 -10.73 -60.26
N ALA A 22 1.76 -11.05 -59.24
CA ALA A 22 0.36 -11.57 -59.18
C ALA A 22 -0.17 -12.80 -60.00
N GLY A 23 -1.08 -13.53 -59.33
CA GLY A 23 -2.07 -14.45 -59.90
C GLY A 23 -2.87 -15.17 -58.79
N ALA A 24 -4.20 -15.13 -58.81
CA ALA A 24 -5.06 -15.72 -57.77
C ALA A 24 -6.08 -16.71 -58.36
N LEU A 25 -6.50 -17.72 -57.58
CA LEU A 25 -7.64 -18.60 -57.89
C LEU A 25 -8.15 -19.34 -56.62
N VAL A 26 -9.37 -19.88 -56.69
CA VAL A 26 -10.18 -20.30 -55.52
C VAL A 26 -10.77 -21.71 -55.68
N ALA A 27 -10.55 -22.58 -54.68
CA ALA A 27 -11.36 -23.74 -54.28
C ALA A 27 -10.79 -24.32 -52.95
N GLY A 28 -11.53 -24.92 -52.01
CA GLY A 28 -12.98 -24.99 -51.84
C GLY A 28 -13.58 -26.41 -51.85
N PHE A 29 -13.59 -27.13 -50.72
CA PHE A 29 -14.66 -28.10 -50.33
C PHE A 29 -14.56 -28.58 -48.85
N ALA A 30 -15.66 -29.16 -48.34
CA ALA A 30 -15.96 -29.85 -47.05
C ALA A 30 -14.77 -30.36 -46.18
N LEU A 31 -14.76 -30.21 -44.84
CA LEU A 31 -15.63 -30.83 -43.79
C LEU A 31 -15.57 -32.38 -43.78
N PHE A 32 -15.40 -33.10 -42.66
CA PHE A 32 -15.22 -32.78 -41.22
C PHE A 32 -13.92 -33.51 -40.72
N THR A 33 -13.54 -33.73 -39.44
CA THR A 33 -14.17 -33.62 -38.09
C THR A 33 -13.06 -33.58 -37.01
N GLY A 34 -13.40 -33.23 -35.76
CA GLY A 34 -12.76 -33.87 -34.58
C GLY A 34 -11.65 -33.12 -33.85
N SER A 35 -11.96 -32.00 -33.20
CA SER A 35 -11.14 -31.45 -32.10
C SER A 35 -12.01 -31.31 -30.84
N ALA A 36 -11.45 -31.66 -29.67
CA ALA A 36 -12.18 -31.63 -28.40
C ALA A 36 -12.15 -30.22 -27.80
N ALA A 37 -13.26 -29.48 -27.95
CA ALA A 37 -13.39 -28.15 -27.37
C ALA A 37 -13.58 -28.22 -25.84
N GLN A 38 -12.63 -27.69 -25.09
CA GLN A 38 -12.90 -27.23 -23.72
C GLN A 38 -13.72 -25.93 -23.80
N PRO A 39 -14.67 -25.69 -22.87
CA PRO A 39 -15.54 -24.52 -22.94
C PRO A 39 -14.77 -23.23 -22.60
N SER A 40 -14.47 -22.43 -23.62
CA SER A 40 -14.01 -21.05 -23.45
C SER A 40 -15.12 -20.23 -22.75
N ARG A 41 -14.90 -19.83 -21.50
CA ARG A 41 -15.74 -18.79 -20.87
C ARG A 41 -15.53 -17.48 -21.62
N SER A 42 -16.51 -17.09 -22.42
CA SER A 42 -16.57 -15.76 -23.03
C SER A 42 -16.71 -14.71 -21.92
N VAL A 43 -15.71 -13.84 -21.79
CA VAL A 43 -15.86 -12.59 -21.02
C VAL A 43 -16.83 -11.72 -21.79
N ASN A 44 -18.06 -11.61 -21.31
CA ASN A 44 -19.12 -10.91 -22.03
C ASN A 44 -18.98 -9.39 -21.79
N GLN A 45 -18.97 -8.58 -22.85
CA GLN A 45 -18.66 -7.15 -22.75
C GLN A 45 -19.82 -6.28 -22.21
N ASP A 46 -20.99 -6.88 -21.93
CA ASP A 46 -22.20 -6.17 -21.48
C ASP A 46 -22.17 -5.74 -19.99
N HIS A 47 -21.15 -6.12 -19.22
CA HIS A 47 -21.10 -5.93 -17.75
C HIS A 47 -20.77 -4.49 -17.27
N ILE A 48 -20.74 -3.56 -18.21
CA ILE A 48 -20.31 -2.16 -18.09
C ILE A 48 -21.28 -1.28 -17.28
N HIS A 49 -22.52 -1.72 -17.03
CA HIS A 49 -23.59 -0.88 -16.47
C HIS A 49 -24.03 -1.17 -15.02
N GLN A 50 -23.33 -2.00 -14.24
CA GLN A 50 -23.72 -2.32 -12.85
C GLN A 50 -22.59 -2.32 -11.80
N LEU A 51 -21.44 -1.70 -12.12
CA LEU A 51 -20.46 -1.40 -11.08
C LEU A 51 -20.99 -0.31 -10.15
N ALA A 52 -20.66 -0.45 -8.87
CA ALA A 52 -20.97 0.54 -7.85
C ALA A 52 -20.34 1.90 -8.24
N PRO A 53 -21.05 3.04 -8.08
CA PRO A 53 -20.35 4.32 -8.05
C PRO A 53 -19.25 4.27 -6.97
N PRO A 54 -18.12 4.98 -7.15
CA PRO A 54 -17.11 5.08 -6.11
C PRO A 54 -17.76 5.49 -4.79
N VAL A 55 -17.26 4.93 -3.68
CA VAL A 55 -17.78 5.19 -2.34
C VAL A 55 -17.98 6.71 -2.17
N PRO A 56 -19.20 7.19 -1.87
CA PRO A 56 -19.45 8.61 -1.70
C PRO A 56 -18.45 9.15 -0.69
N THR A 57 -17.57 10.04 -1.15
CA THR A 57 -16.61 10.70 -0.29
C THR A 57 -17.40 11.37 0.83
N PRO A 58 -17.12 11.07 2.13
CA PRO A 58 -17.75 11.80 3.22
C PRO A 58 -17.52 13.31 3.02
N PRO A 59 -18.43 14.17 3.51
CA PRO A 59 -18.46 15.60 3.16
C PRO A 59 -17.08 16.21 3.31
N VAL A 60 -16.53 16.67 2.18
CA VAL A 60 -15.08 16.72 2.01
C VAL A 60 -14.46 17.71 2.99
N HIS A 61 -13.68 17.18 3.93
CA HIS A 61 -12.55 17.93 4.49
C HIS A 61 -11.55 18.11 3.36
N LEU A 62 -11.81 19.11 2.50
CA LEU A 62 -10.97 19.46 1.36
C LEU A 62 -9.54 19.58 1.86
N CYS A 63 -8.65 18.76 1.31
CA CYS A 63 -7.22 18.71 1.64
C CYS A 63 -6.55 20.01 1.16
N SER A 64 -6.81 21.10 1.87
CA SER A 64 -6.58 22.49 1.44
C SER A 64 -5.10 22.92 1.56
N TYR A 65 -4.20 21.93 1.61
CA TYR A 65 -2.82 22.04 2.09
C TYR A 65 -1.79 21.59 1.03
N GLY A 66 -2.18 21.60 -0.25
CA GLY A 66 -1.30 21.27 -1.37
C GLY A 66 -1.02 19.77 -1.59
N LYS A 67 -1.59 18.87 -0.78
CA LYS A 67 -1.21 17.43 -0.72
C LYS A 67 -2.43 16.50 -0.65
N MET A 68 -2.25 15.25 -1.07
CA MET A 68 -3.13 14.12 -0.78
C MET A 68 -2.87 13.65 0.67
N CYS A 69 -3.93 13.43 1.44
CA CYS A 69 -3.82 13.07 2.86
C CYS A 69 -4.22 11.61 3.14
N ALA A 70 -3.66 11.03 4.19
CA ALA A 70 -4.05 9.73 4.75
C ALA A 70 -4.50 9.88 6.21
N ASP A 71 -5.78 9.60 6.49
CA ASP A 71 -6.32 9.45 7.84
C ASP A 71 -5.85 8.10 8.41
N VAL A 72 -5.02 8.13 9.46
CA VAL A 72 -4.64 6.91 10.17
C VAL A 72 -5.76 6.54 11.13
N VAL A 73 -6.43 5.42 10.86
CA VAL A 73 -7.60 4.96 11.61
C VAL A 73 -7.24 4.03 12.76
N THR A 74 -8.20 3.72 13.63
CA THR A 74 -8.08 2.75 14.71
C THR A 74 -9.41 2.14 15.12
N GLY A 75 -9.39 1.21 16.07
CA GLY A 75 -10.59 0.59 16.64
C GLY A 75 -11.23 -0.45 15.72
N THR A 76 -12.51 -0.72 15.95
CA THR A 76 -13.28 -1.76 15.24
C THR A 76 -14.51 -1.14 14.59
N TYR A 77 -14.50 -1.07 13.25
CA TYR A 77 -15.69 -0.73 12.48
C TYR A 77 -16.62 -1.95 12.43
N SER A 78 -17.91 -1.78 12.72
CA SER A 78 -18.90 -2.86 12.81
C SER A 78 -20.27 -2.39 12.34
N TYR A 79 -20.71 -2.85 11.17
CA TYR A 79 -22.02 -2.53 10.59
C TYR A 79 -22.91 -3.76 10.57
N ILE A 80 -24.21 -3.59 10.85
CA ILE A 80 -25.22 -4.62 10.63
C ILE A 80 -26.11 -4.17 9.48
N TRP A 81 -26.18 -4.99 8.44
CA TRP A 81 -26.97 -4.74 7.23
C TRP A 81 -28.13 -5.72 7.15
N GLY A 82 -29.35 -5.19 6.97
CA GLY A 82 -30.49 -5.95 6.48
C GLY A 82 -30.63 -5.75 4.98
N ILE A 83 -30.62 -6.84 4.21
CA ILE A 83 -30.75 -6.82 2.75
C ILE A 83 -31.98 -7.66 2.39
N THR A 84 -32.91 -7.09 1.64
CA THR A 84 -34.07 -7.80 1.09
C THR A 84 -34.07 -7.73 -0.43
N SER A 85 -34.60 -8.77 -1.08
CA SER A 85 -34.69 -8.89 -2.54
C SER A 85 -36.05 -9.48 -2.91
N SER A 86 -36.85 -8.73 -3.69
CA SER A 86 -38.12 -9.24 -4.22
C SER A 86 -37.96 -10.33 -5.29
N SER A 87 -36.73 -10.52 -5.79
CA SER A 87 -36.37 -11.51 -6.82
C SER A 87 -35.63 -12.73 -6.28
N GLY A 88 -35.41 -12.83 -4.96
CA GLY A 88 -34.58 -13.87 -4.35
C GLY A 88 -33.08 -13.64 -4.58
N GLY A 89 -32.30 -14.71 -4.55
CA GLY A 89 -30.88 -14.71 -4.90
C GLY A 89 -29.92 -14.23 -3.80
N LEU A 90 -30.41 -14.01 -2.58
CA LEU A 90 -29.56 -13.68 -1.42
C LEU A 90 -28.89 -14.93 -0.81
N ASP A 91 -29.18 -16.10 -1.36
CA ASP A 91 -28.61 -17.39 -0.92
C ASP A 91 -27.08 -17.44 -1.05
N ASP A 92 -26.48 -16.65 -1.93
CA ASP A 92 -25.03 -16.59 -2.12
C ASP A 92 -24.26 -15.81 -1.04
N ILE A 93 -24.97 -15.07 -0.18
CA ILE A 93 -24.35 -14.30 0.90
C ILE A 93 -24.02 -15.28 2.04
N LYS A 94 -22.73 -15.61 2.16
CA LYS A 94 -22.19 -16.60 3.12
C LYS A 94 -21.33 -15.94 4.21
N GLU A 95 -21.00 -16.73 5.22
CA GLU A 95 -19.89 -16.44 6.13
C GLU A 95 -18.61 -16.15 5.33
N TYR A 96 -17.84 -15.15 5.75
CA TYR A 96 -16.49 -14.91 5.21
C TYR A 96 -15.58 -14.35 6.30
N HIS A 97 -14.42 -14.97 6.49
CA HIS A 97 -13.48 -14.62 7.55
C HIS A 97 -12.07 -14.43 6.98
N ALA A 98 -11.49 -13.26 7.23
CA ALA A 98 -10.11 -12.88 6.96
C ALA A 98 -9.48 -12.35 8.27
N ALA A 99 -8.18 -12.05 8.28
CA ALA A 99 -7.45 -11.78 9.52
C ALA A 99 -7.92 -10.50 10.27
N THR A 100 -8.33 -9.48 9.52
CA THR A 100 -8.84 -8.21 10.06
C THR A 100 -10.28 -7.90 9.65
N PHE A 101 -10.97 -8.80 8.94
CA PHE A 101 -12.31 -8.59 8.39
C PHE A 101 -13.18 -9.85 8.53
N ASP A 102 -14.42 -9.66 8.98
CA ASP A 102 -15.34 -10.72 9.36
C ASP A 102 -16.77 -10.41 8.89
N GLN A 103 -17.44 -11.38 8.26
CA GLN A 103 -18.78 -11.28 7.71
C GLN A 103 -19.64 -12.42 8.27
N GLU A 104 -20.44 -12.10 9.29
CA GLU A 104 -21.24 -13.01 10.13
C GLU A 104 -22.72 -13.01 9.70
N ILE A 105 -23.30 -14.15 9.35
CA ILE A 105 -24.70 -14.25 8.90
C ILE A 105 -25.66 -14.42 10.09
N LEU A 106 -26.19 -13.29 10.59
CA LEU A 106 -27.13 -13.26 11.72
C LEU A 106 -28.50 -13.90 11.40
N SER A 107 -28.98 -13.79 10.15
CA SER A 107 -30.12 -14.56 9.64
C SER A 107 -30.11 -14.60 8.12
N SER A 108 -30.62 -15.68 7.50
CA SER A 108 -30.64 -15.81 6.03
C SER A 108 -31.87 -16.56 5.51
N SER A 109 -32.30 -16.15 4.32
CA SER A 109 -33.33 -16.73 3.47
C SER A 109 -33.12 -16.19 2.04
N ASP A 110 -33.71 -16.84 1.04
CA ASP A 110 -33.57 -16.45 -0.38
C ASP A 110 -33.89 -14.95 -0.66
N THR A 111 -34.90 -14.39 0.03
CA THR A 111 -35.39 -13.02 -0.17
C THR A 111 -35.02 -12.03 0.94
N SER A 112 -34.38 -12.48 2.02
CA SER A 112 -33.91 -11.62 3.12
C SER A 112 -32.70 -12.20 3.85
N VAL A 113 -31.64 -11.40 4.01
CA VAL A 113 -30.49 -11.70 4.89
C VAL A 113 -30.26 -10.55 5.87
N THR A 114 -29.85 -10.88 7.10
CA THR A 114 -29.22 -9.95 8.03
C THR A 114 -27.77 -10.38 8.24
N VAL A 115 -26.83 -9.50 7.96
CA VAL A 115 -25.39 -9.78 8.02
C VAL A 115 -24.68 -8.70 8.81
N LYS A 116 -23.82 -9.11 9.76
CA LYS A 116 -22.89 -8.23 10.45
C LYS A 116 -21.55 -8.29 9.74
N VAL A 117 -21.01 -7.13 9.38
CA VAL A 117 -19.65 -7.01 8.85
C VAL A 117 -18.81 -6.24 9.86
N THR A 118 -17.63 -6.75 10.16
CA THR A 118 -16.67 -6.19 11.11
C THR A 118 -15.33 -6.00 10.40
N SER A 119 -14.67 -4.86 10.57
CA SER A 119 -13.28 -4.67 10.13
C SER A 119 -12.48 -3.96 11.21
N GLN A 120 -11.26 -4.43 11.45
CA GLN A 120 -10.31 -3.76 12.32
C GLN A 120 -9.69 -2.58 11.56
N GLY A 121 -9.68 -1.41 12.18
CA GLY A 121 -8.97 -0.22 11.71
C GLY A 121 -7.49 -0.21 12.10
N VAL A 122 -6.91 -1.35 12.50
CA VAL A 122 -5.49 -1.47 12.90
C VAL A 122 -4.91 -2.76 12.34
N LEU A 123 -3.84 -2.64 11.55
CA LEU A 123 -2.96 -3.73 11.16
C LEU A 123 -1.72 -3.76 12.07
N ASN A 124 -1.63 -4.78 12.92
CA ASN A 124 -0.45 -5.04 13.76
C ASN A 124 0.45 -6.08 13.08
N THR A 125 1.36 -5.64 12.20
CA THR A 125 2.36 -6.49 11.54
C THR A 125 3.77 -5.99 11.79
N ASN A 126 4.72 -6.92 11.85
CA ASN A 126 6.17 -6.70 11.87
C ASN A 126 6.86 -7.38 10.68
N ALA A 127 6.11 -7.78 9.64
CA ALA A 127 6.65 -8.40 8.44
C ALA A 127 7.66 -7.47 7.75
N GLY A 128 8.93 -7.91 7.68
CA GLY A 128 10.00 -7.20 6.98
C GLY A 128 9.84 -7.28 5.47
N PHE A 129 10.46 -6.34 4.75
CA PHE A 129 10.49 -6.32 3.29
C PHE A 129 11.94 -6.24 2.77
N PRO A 130 12.32 -6.97 1.71
CA PRO A 130 11.52 -7.94 0.94
C PRO A 130 11.20 -9.23 1.71
N LEU A 131 10.11 -9.91 1.32
CA LEU A 131 9.69 -11.18 1.90
C LEU A 131 10.60 -12.35 1.46
N ASP A 132 10.88 -13.29 2.36
CA ASP A 132 11.35 -14.63 1.97
C ASP A 132 10.18 -15.44 1.42
N THR A 133 9.92 -15.28 0.12
CA THR A 133 8.81 -15.93 -0.58
C THR A 133 8.89 -17.45 -0.60
N ALA A 134 10.04 -18.06 -0.26
CA ALA A 134 10.19 -19.51 -0.14
C ALA A 134 9.63 -20.06 1.18
N GLN A 135 9.44 -19.23 2.21
CA GLN A 135 8.79 -19.64 3.48
C GLN A 135 7.27 -19.46 3.47
N LEU A 136 6.70 -18.84 2.43
CA LEU A 136 5.26 -18.62 2.35
C LEU A 136 4.50 -19.96 2.26
N PRO A 137 3.31 -20.09 2.89
CA PRO A 137 2.49 -21.29 2.80
C PRO A 137 2.19 -21.73 1.37
N ALA A 138 2.10 -23.04 1.13
CA ALA A 138 1.93 -23.61 -0.21
C ALA A 138 0.60 -23.22 -0.90
N ASP A 139 -0.41 -22.84 -0.12
CA ASP A 139 -1.69 -22.28 -0.56
C ASP A 139 -1.62 -20.77 -0.83
N VAL A 140 -0.61 -20.07 -0.32
CA VAL A 140 -0.34 -18.63 -0.56
C VAL A 140 0.53 -18.42 -1.80
N GLN A 141 1.53 -19.27 -2.05
CA GLN A 141 2.46 -19.13 -3.17
C GLN A 141 1.82 -18.95 -4.58
N PRO A 142 0.64 -19.54 -4.92
CA PRO A 142 -0.05 -19.25 -6.17
C PRO A 142 -0.39 -17.77 -6.37
N TYR A 143 -0.62 -17.01 -5.29
CA TYR A 143 -0.96 -15.59 -5.32
C TYR A 143 0.24 -14.66 -5.51
N LEU A 144 1.42 -15.21 -5.84
CA LEU A 144 2.55 -14.46 -6.42
C LEU A 144 2.54 -14.46 -7.95
N GLN A 145 1.79 -15.38 -8.58
CA GLN A 145 1.90 -15.62 -10.03
C GLN A 145 1.14 -14.57 -10.87
N PRO A 146 1.62 -14.24 -12.08
CA PRO A 146 0.90 -13.37 -13.00
C PRO A 146 -0.38 -14.04 -13.52
N THR A 147 -1.35 -13.23 -13.92
CA THR A 147 -2.53 -13.68 -14.66
C THR A 147 -2.74 -12.82 -15.90
N SER A 148 -3.67 -13.20 -16.79
CA SER A 148 -4.04 -12.38 -17.97
C SER A 148 -4.53 -10.97 -17.61
N SER A 149 -5.02 -10.77 -16.38
CA SER A 149 -5.55 -9.50 -15.89
C SER A 149 -4.58 -8.79 -14.95
N GLN A 150 -3.66 -9.52 -14.33
CA GLN A 150 -2.70 -9.04 -13.34
C GLN A 150 -1.29 -9.45 -13.78
N GLN A 151 -0.77 -8.77 -14.81
CA GLN A 151 0.49 -9.13 -15.48
C GLN A 151 1.71 -8.65 -14.66
N SER A 152 1.93 -9.24 -13.48
CA SER A 152 3.06 -8.92 -12.58
C SER A 152 4.44 -9.30 -13.15
N ASP A 153 4.47 -10.08 -14.22
CA ASP A 153 5.66 -10.41 -15.01
C ASP A 153 5.98 -9.38 -16.11
N ASN A 154 5.11 -8.38 -16.31
CA ASN A 154 5.34 -7.34 -17.31
C ASN A 154 6.47 -6.38 -16.87
N PRO A 155 7.49 -6.13 -17.71
CA PRO A 155 8.63 -5.28 -17.34
C PRO A 155 8.26 -3.88 -16.82
N ILE A 156 7.20 -3.27 -17.34
CA ILE A 156 6.77 -1.91 -16.93
C ILE A 156 6.14 -1.93 -15.53
N ILE A 157 5.42 -3.01 -15.19
CA ILE A 157 4.84 -3.21 -13.85
C ILE A 157 5.96 -3.51 -12.84
N ILE A 158 6.95 -4.33 -13.21
CA ILE A 158 8.14 -4.62 -12.40
C ILE A 158 8.94 -3.34 -12.13
N GLU A 159 9.27 -2.57 -13.17
CA GLU A 159 10.03 -1.31 -13.05
C GLU A 159 9.29 -0.31 -12.16
N GLN A 160 7.98 -0.11 -12.37
CA GLN A 160 7.19 0.78 -11.53
C GLN A 160 7.16 0.31 -10.07
N ALA A 161 6.89 -0.98 -9.81
CA ALA A 161 6.77 -1.49 -8.45
C ALA A 161 8.08 -1.41 -7.69
N GLN A 162 9.23 -1.70 -8.33
CA GLN A 162 10.55 -1.56 -7.73
C GLN A 162 10.86 -0.12 -7.30
N VAL A 163 10.50 0.87 -8.11
CA VAL A 163 10.66 2.30 -7.77
C VAL A 163 9.79 2.69 -6.57
N LEU A 164 8.58 2.15 -6.43
CA LEU A 164 7.68 2.49 -5.33
C LEU A 164 8.11 1.94 -3.98
N VAL A 165 8.87 0.83 -3.96
CA VAL A 165 9.27 0.14 -2.72
C VAL A 165 10.75 0.32 -2.36
N GLU A 166 11.50 1.16 -3.08
CA GLU A 166 12.95 1.37 -2.88
C GLU A 166 13.32 1.69 -1.41
N ASN A 167 12.46 2.42 -0.70
CA ASN A 167 12.66 2.85 0.68
C ASN A 167 11.77 2.08 1.70
N ALA A 168 11.18 0.95 1.30
CA ALA A 168 10.37 0.12 2.20
C ALA A 168 11.26 -0.84 3.01
N HIS A 169 11.02 -0.93 4.32
CA HIS A 169 11.70 -1.87 5.22
C HIS A 169 10.72 -2.88 5.84
N THR A 170 9.42 -2.58 5.83
CA THR A 170 8.34 -3.52 6.17
C THR A 170 7.37 -3.71 5.01
N GLU A 171 6.69 -4.85 4.97
CA GLU A 171 5.71 -5.18 3.94
C GLU A 171 4.59 -4.12 3.89
N ALA A 172 4.13 -3.67 5.06
CA ALA A 172 3.10 -2.64 5.15
C ALA A 172 3.52 -1.28 4.58
N GLN A 173 4.82 -0.96 4.54
CA GLN A 173 5.31 0.23 3.84
C GLN A 173 5.27 0.05 2.32
N ALA A 174 5.68 -1.11 1.82
CA ALA A 174 5.62 -1.44 0.40
C ALA A 174 4.16 -1.46 -0.12
N VAL A 175 3.23 -2.03 0.65
CA VAL A 175 1.80 -2.02 0.34
C VAL A 175 1.26 -0.59 0.28
N VAL A 176 1.51 0.25 1.29
CA VAL A 176 1.05 1.65 1.29
C VAL A 176 1.65 2.43 0.12
N ALA A 177 2.96 2.35 -0.12
CA ALA A 177 3.59 3.09 -1.22
C ALA A 177 3.00 2.73 -2.61
N ILE A 178 2.58 1.47 -2.79
CA ILE A 178 1.87 1.01 -3.99
C ILE A 178 0.42 1.51 -4.03
N LEU A 179 -0.32 1.47 -2.92
CA LEU A 179 -1.73 1.89 -2.86
C LEU A 179 -1.89 3.41 -2.96
N ASP A 180 -1.07 4.20 -2.24
CA ASP A 180 -0.93 5.65 -2.40
C ASP A 180 -0.70 6.01 -3.89
N TRP A 181 0.25 5.32 -4.55
CA TRP A 181 0.56 5.60 -5.96
C TRP A 181 -0.62 5.27 -6.88
N VAL A 182 -1.23 4.09 -6.74
CA VAL A 182 -2.41 3.70 -7.54
C VAL A 182 -3.54 4.70 -7.32
N ARG A 183 -3.77 5.14 -6.08
CA ARG A 183 -4.82 6.11 -5.75
C ARG A 183 -4.55 7.50 -6.33
N ALA A 184 -3.30 7.95 -6.33
CA ALA A 184 -2.91 9.25 -6.85
C ALA A 184 -2.79 9.31 -8.38
N ASN A 185 -2.52 8.18 -9.06
CA ASN A 185 -2.18 8.16 -10.49
C ASN A 185 -3.26 7.57 -11.40
N ILE A 186 -4.31 6.94 -10.85
CA ILE A 186 -5.40 6.33 -11.63
C ILE A 186 -6.70 7.10 -11.42
N THR A 187 -7.30 7.56 -12.52
CA THR A 187 -8.63 8.19 -12.54
C THR A 187 -9.73 7.13 -12.63
N TYR A 188 -10.90 7.38 -12.05
CA TYR A 188 -12.04 6.46 -12.19
C TYR A 188 -12.69 6.60 -13.58
N ASP A 189 -12.79 5.50 -14.33
CA ASP A 189 -13.44 5.48 -15.65
C ASP A 189 -14.97 5.44 -15.53
N TRP A 190 -15.59 6.62 -15.58
CA TRP A 190 -17.05 6.79 -15.61
C TRP A 190 -17.70 6.44 -16.95
N THR A 191 -16.92 6.18 -18.01
CA THR A 191 -17.45 5.61 -19.26
C THR A 191 -17.59 4.10 -19.18
N PHE A 192 -16.91 3.47 -18.22
CA PHE A 192 -16.81 2.03 -18.01
C PHE A 192 -16.31 1.27 -19.26
N SER A 193 -15.68 1.96 -20.22
CA SER A 193 -15.35 1.45 -21.55
C SER A 193 -13.89 1.01 -21.69
N LEU A 194 -13.02 1.38 -20.75
CA LEU A 194 -11.61 1.03 -20.79
C LEU A 194 -11.35 -0.43 -20.34
N PRO A 195 -10.36 -1.12 -20.94
CA PRO A 195 -9.90 -2.42 -20.47
C PRO A 195 -9.37 -2.36 -19.03
N THR A 196 -9.58 -3.44 -18.28
CA THR A 196 -9.35 -3.51 -16.83
C THR A 196 -8.16 -4.35 -16.40
N ASP A 197 -7.31 -4.79 -17.34
CA ASP A 197 -6.04 -5.45 -17.02
C ASP A 197 -4.99 -4.44 -16.53
N ALA A 198 -4.04 -4.91 -15.71
CA ALA A 198 -3.07 -4.04 -15.04
C ALA A 198 -2.24 -3.19 -16.01
N VAL A 199 -1.79 -3.76 -17.13
CA VAL A 199 -0.96 -3.06 -18.11
C VAL A 199 -1.75 -1.96 -18.82
N SER A 200 -2.99 -2.24 -19.23
CA SER A 200 -3.83 -1.22 -19.84
C SER A 200 -4.24 -0.12 -18.86
N VAL A 201 -4.61 -0.45 -17.61
CA VAL A 201 -4.96 0.55 -16.58
C VAL A 201 -3.75 1.43 -16.24
N TYR A 202 -2.55 0.83 -16.15
CA TYR A 202 -1.30 1.58 -16.02
C TYR A 202 -1.12 2.56 -17.19
N GLN A 203 -1.20 2.11 -18.44
CA GLN A 203 -0.97 2.95 -19.61
C GLN A 203 -2.03 4.05 -19.79
N ASN A 204 -3.31 3.74 -19.54
CA ASN A 204 -4.42 4.68 -19.65
C ASN A 204 -4.50 5.69 -18.50
N ARG A 205 -3.81 5.42 -17.37
CA ARG A 205 -3.95 6.15 -16.09
C ARG A 205 -5.42 6.28 -15.65
N SER A 206 -6.25 5.30 -16.03
CA SER A 206 -7.69 5.31 -15.79
C SER A 206 -8.28 3.90 -15.81
N GLY A 207 -9.30 3.65 -14.98
CA GLY A 207 -10.00 2.37 -14.91
C GLY A 207 -11.12 2.34 -13.88
N VAL A 208 -11.86 1.24 -13.81
CA VAL A 208 -12.93 0.98 -12.83
C VAL A 208 -12.40 0.20 -11.62
N CYS A 209 -13.20 -0.07 -10.59
CA CYS A 209 -12.76 -0.78 -9.36
C CYS A 209 -11.99 -2.10 -9.61
N ALA A 210 -12.41 -2.89 -10.61
CA ALA A 210 -11.68 -4.09 -11.04
C ALA A 210 -10.29 -3.78 -11.64
N GLY A 211 -10.16 -2.67 -12.38
CA GLY A 211 -8.89 -2.20 -12.93
C GLY A 211 -7.92 -1.67 -11.87
N PHE A 212 -8.43 -0.89 -10.91
CA PHE A 212 -7.69 -0.50 -9.70
C PHE A 212 -7.15 -1.72 -8.95
N SER A 213 -8.01 -2.72 -8.74
CA SER A 213 -7.67 -3.97 -8.05
C SER A 213 -6.62 -4.79 -8.81
N ASN A 214 -6.81 -4.97 -10.11
CA ASN A 214 -5.87 -5.71 -10.97
C ASN A 214 -4.48 -5.06 -11.02
N LEU A 215 -4.41 -3.73 -11.14
CA LEU A 215 -3.14 -3.01 -11.14
C LEU A 215 -2.43 -3.08 -9.79
N ALA A 216 -3.15 -2.89 -8.67
CA ALA A 216 -2.57 -3.02 -7.35
C ALA A 216 -2.03 -4.44 -7.10
N VAL A 217 -2.81 -5.49 -7.41
CA VAL A 217 -2.35 -6.89 -7.32
C VAL A 217 -1.13 -7.15 -8.20
N ALA A 218 -1.08 -6.62 -9.42
CA ALA A 218 0.07 -6.81 -10.31
C ALA A 218 1.34 -6.14 -9.78
N LEU A 219 1.24 -4.90 -9.28
CA LEU A 219 2.37 -4.18 -8.66
C LEU A 219 2.88 -4.91 -7.40
N LEU A 220 1.97 -5.35 -6.51
CA LEU A 220 2.32 -6.10 -5.30
C LEU A 220 3.04 -7.42 -5.62
N ARG A 221 2.47 -8.22 -6.53
CA ARG A 221 3.08 -9.49 -6.95
C ARG A 221 4.43 -9.29 -7.63
N ALA A 222 4.62 -8.20 -8.37
CA ALA A 222 5.89 -7.89 -9.05
C ALA A 222 7.07 -7.63 -8.10
N VAL A 223 6.79 -7.31 -6.83
CA VAL A 223 7.80 -7.17 -5.74
C VAL A 223 7.73 -8.29 -4.71
N GLY A 224 7.05 -9.40 -5.03
CA GLY A 224 7.00 -10.60 -4.19
C GLY A 224 5.98 -10.58 -3.04
N ILE A 225 5.05 -9.63 -3.02
CA ILE A 225 3.98 -9.56 -2.04
C ILE A 225 2.77 -10.37 -2.55
N PRO A 226 2.28 -11.41 -1.82
CA PRO A 226 1.14 -12.19 -2.29
C PRO A 226 -0.15 -11.39 -2.14
N ALA A 227 -0.86 -11.22 -3.26
CA ALA A 227 -2.12 -10.48 -3.30
C ALA A 227 -3.13 -11.18 -4.21
N LYS A 228 -4.42 -11.00 -3.94
CA LYS A 228 -5.53 -11.47 -4.76
C LYS A 228 -6.56 -10.36 -4.97
N ASP A 229 -7.25 -10.39 -6.10
CA ASP A 229 -8.52 -9.67 -6.24
C ASP A 229 -9.60 -10.35 -5.40
N GLN A 230 -10.51 -9.53 -4.85
CA GLN A 230 -11.71 -9.96 -4.17
C GLN A 230 -12.89 -9.15 -4.69
N SER A 231 -14.07 -9.75 -4.81
CA SER A 231 -15.26 -9.05 -5.30
C SER A 231 -16.54 -9.40 -4.53
N GLY A 232 -17.56 -8.59 -4.76
CA GLY A 232 -18.81 -8.64 -4.03
C GLY A 232 -19.66 -7.38 -4.23
N CYS A 233 -20.36 -6.96 -3.18
CA CYS A 233 -21.24 -5.80 -3.18
C CYS A 233 -20.67 -4.68 -2.28
N ALA A 234 -20.62 -3.45 -2.78
CA ALA A 234 -20.50 -2.25 -1.93
C ALA A 234 -21.91 -1.80 -1.51
N LEU A 235 -22.13 -1.58 -0.21
CA LEU A 235 -23.42 -1.33 0.40
C LEU A 235 -23.60 0.14 0.84
N TRP A 236 -24.84 0.63 0.72
CA TRP A 236 -25.30 1.93 1.21
C TRP A 236 -26.73 1.81 1.75
N VAL A 237 -27.24 2.86 2.39
CA VAL A 237 -28.68 2.90 2.70
C VAL A 237 -29.47 2.99 1.39
N SER A 238 -30.51 2.17 1.27
CA SER A 238 -31.39 1.95 0.10
C SER A 238 -30.79 1.27 -1.14
N HIS A 239 -29.46 1.09 -1.25
CA HIS A 239 -28.84 0.55 -2.47
C HIS A 239 -27.50 -0.17 -2.22
N GLY A 240 -27.00 -0.88 -3.22
CA GLY A 240 -25.64 -1.39 -3.28
C GLY A 240 -25.20 -1.56 -4.73
N GLY A 241 -23.91 -1.74 -5.02
CA GLY A 241 -23.43 -1.96 -6.40
C GLY A 241 -22.22 -2.89 -6.47
N GLY A 242 -21.98 -3.50 -7.63
CA GLY A 242 -20.91 -4.46 -7.83
C GLY A 242 -19.53 -3.84 -7.60
N HIS A 243 -18.70 -4.47 -6.77
CA HIS A 243 -17.40 -3.92 -6.40
C HIS A 243 -16.30 -4.99 -6.41
N ALA A 244 -15.09 -4.54 -6.69
CA ALA A 244 -13.87 -5.33 -6.61
C ALA A 244 -12.83 -4.52 -5.82
N TRP A 245 -12.09 -5.21 -4.97
CA TRP A 245 -11.03 -4.73 -4.11
C TRP A 245 -9.92 -5.79 -4.05
N ILE A 246 -8.97 -5.69 -3.12
CA ILE A 246 -7.88 -6.67 -3.00
C ILE A 246 -7.80 -7.25 -1.58
N GLU A 247 -7.13 -8.40 -1.44
CA GLU A 247 -6.56 -8.82 -0.16
C GLU A 247 -5.06 -9.11 -0.34
N VAL A 248 -4.29 -8.77 0.69
CA VAL A 248 -2.83 -8.95 0.77
C VAL A 248 -2.52 -9.93 1.89
N TYR A 249 -1.56 -10.84 1.70
CA TYR A 249 -1.18 -11.82 2.71
C TYR A 249 0.08 -11.40 3.48
N TYR A 250 -0.12 -11.00 4.73
CA TYR A 250 0.96 -10.73 5.67
C TYR A 250 1.37 -12.01 6.42
N PRO A 251 2.65 -12.45 6.43
CA PRO A 251 3.05 -13.72 7.05
C PRO A 251 2.77 -13.86 8.55
N ASP A 252 2.66 -12.76 9.29
CA ASP A 252 2.40 -12.74 10.73
C ASP A 252 0.96 -12.39 11.13
N VAL A 253 0.09 -12.13 10.15
CA VAL A 253 -1.34 -11.76 10.37
C VAL A 253 -2.30 -12.61 9.54
N GLY A 254 -1.99 -12.88 8.27
CA GLY A 254 -2.83 -13.58 7.31
C GLY A 254 -3.37 -12.65 6.20
N TRP A 255 -4.50 -13.04 5.60
CA TRP A 255 -5.15 -12.22 4.56
C TRP A 255 -5.82 -10.98 5.16
N VAL A 256 -5.44 -9.81 4.65
CA VAL A 256 -5.90 -8.48 5.07
C VAL A 256 -6.49 -7.77 3.85
N PRO A 257 -7.75 -7.32 3.87
CA PRO A 257 -8.32 -6.60 2.74
C PRO A 257 -7.71 -5.21 2.60
N SER A 258 -7.74 -4.69 1.38
CA SER A 258 -7.42 -3.30 1.05
C SER A 258 -8.21 -2.86 -0.17
N GLU A 259 -8.42 -1.55 -0.29
CA GLU A 259 -9.17 -0.91 -1.36
C GLU A 259 -8.27 0.12 -2.06
N PRO A 260 -7.71 -0.19 -3.25
CA PRO A 260 -6.83 0.75 -3.98
C PRO A 260 -7.52 2.06 -4.42
N GLN A 261 -8.83 2.18 -4.18
CA GLN A 261 -9.64 3.38 -4.35
C GLN A 261 -9.73 4.25 -3.06
N GLY A 262 -9.03 3.91 -1.98
CA GLY A 262 -8.86 4.78 -0.80
C GLY A 262 -8.88 4.14 0.60
N GLN A 263 -8.66 2.83 0.76
CA GLN A 263 -8.50 2.19 2.08
C GLN A 263 -7.27 1.26 2.07
N GLU A 264 -6.36 1.41 3.01
CA GLU A 264 -5.11 0.64 3.07
C GLU A 264 -5.09 -0.24 4.30
N ASN A 265 -4.78 -1.52 4.12
CA ASN A 265 -4.66 -2.53 5.18
C ASN A 265 -5.93 -2.75 6.02
N PHE A 266 -7.07 -2.26 5.52
CA PHE A 266 -8.43 -2.67 5.89
C PHE A 266 -9.38 -2.39 4.71
N ALA A 267 -10.64 -2.82 4.84
CA ALA A 267 -11.73 -2.32 4.02
C ALA A 267 -12.95 -1.99 4.90
N LEU A 268 -13.71 -0.95 4.57
CA LEU A 268 -14.87 -0.55 5.37
C LEU A 268 -15.93 -1.68 5.42
N PRO A 269 -16.66 -1.86 6.54
CA PRO A 269 -17.74 -2.85 6.66
C PRO A 269 -18.99 -2.59 5.78
N ASN A 270 -18.87 -1.73 4.76
CA ASN A 270 -19.82 -1.68 3.66
C ASN A 270 -19.37 -2.51 2.45
N ARG A 271 -18.24 -3.21 2.51
CA ARG A 271 -17.94 -4.34 1.62
C ARG A 271 -18.67 -5.59 2.10
N LEU A 272 -19.18 -6.35 1.15
CA LEU A 272 -19.82 -7.64 1.38
C LEU A 272 -19.33 -8.64 0.33
N VAL A 273 -18.66 -9.72 0.75
CA VAL A 273 -18.25 -10.81 -0.14
C VAL A 273 -19.47 -11.61 -0.55
N ALA A 274 -19.71 -11.69 -1.87
CA ALA A 274 -20.74 -12.51 -2.50
C ALA A 274 -20.30 -12.86 -3.92
N SER A 275 -20.18 -14.15 -4.24
CA SER A 275 -19.64 -14.62 -5.53
C SER A 275 -20.61 -14.34 -6.70
N ARG A 276 -21.91 -14.32 -6.41
CA ARG A 276 -23.01 -13.91 -7.30
C ARG A 276 -23.60 -12.57 -6.87
N TRP A 277 -22.78 -11.58 -6.53
CA TRP A 277 -23.26 -10.21 -6.28
C TRP A 277 -24.16 -9.71 -7.42
N TRP A 278 -23.87 -10.10 -8.67
CA TRP A 278 -24.63 -9.73 -9.86
C TRP A 278 -26.05 -10.33 -9.93
N ASP A 279 -26.46 -11.25 -9.04
CA ASP A 279 -27.85 -11.73 -8.97
C ASP A 279 -28.77 -10.68 -8.33
N TRP A 280 -28.31 -9.97 -7.30
CA TRP A 280 -29.14 -9.15 -6.40
C TRP A 280 -28.59 -7.73 -6.15
N CYS A 281 -27.26 -7.56 -6.06
CA CYS A 281 -26.64 -6.27 -5.76
C CYS A 281 -26.94 -5.27 -6.90
N GLY A 282 -27.43 -4.08 -6.54
CA GLY A 282 -27.81 -3.04 -7.49
C GLY A 282 -29.08 -3.30 -8.31
N LYS A 283 -29.80 -4.41 -8.08
CA LYS A 283 -31.04 -4.70 -8.82
C LYS A 283 -32.23 -3.89 -8.31
N SER A 284 -33.13 -3.54 -9.23
CA SER A 284 -34.48 -3.08 -8.91
C SER A 284 -35.23 -4.14 -8.09
N GLY A 285 -35.76 -3.76 -6.93
CA GLY A 285 -36.42 -4.69 -5.99
C GLY A 285 -35.52 -5.21 -4.87
N THR A 286 -34.22 -4.88 -4.90
CA THR A 286 -33.32 -5.06 -3.74
C THR A 286 -33.33 -3.79 -2.87
N THR A 287 -33.44 -3.96 -1.56
CA THR A 287 -33.37 -2.87 -0.57
C THR A 287 -32.29 -3.19 0.46
N VAL A 288 -31.38 -2.25 0.69
CA VAL A 288 -30.30 -2.36 1.68
C VAL A 288 -30.59 -1.39 2.83
N THR A 289 -30.50 -1.86 4.08
CA THR A 289 -30.76 -1.08 5.29
C THR A 289 -29.62 -1.25 6.28
N ARG A 290 -29.04 -0.14 6.74
CA ARG A 290 -28.04 -0.16 7.83
C ARG A 290 -28.78 -0.17 9.16
N ILE A 291 -28.87 -1.33 9.79
CA ILE A 291 -29.60 -1.57 11.05
C ILE A 291 -28.81 -1.01 12.24
N HIS A 292 -27.49 -1.22 12.22
CA HIS A 292 -26.55 -0.67 13.21
C HIS A 292 -25.26 -0.25 12.52
N CYS A 293 -24.58 0.75 13.06
CA CYS A 293 -23.22 1.10 12.67
C CYS A 293 -22.43 1.62 13.88
N THR A 294 -21.28 1.00 14.11
CA THR A 294 -20.17 1.57 14.88
C THR A 294 -19.03 1.83 13.90
N ASP A 295 -18.54 3.05 13.87
CA ASP A 295 -17.32 3.42 13.17
C ASP A 295 -16.14 3.41 14.16
N GLY A 296 -14.92 3.19 13.66
CA GLY A 296 -13.68 3.43 14.40
C GLY A 296 -13.25 4.91 14.36
N ASP A 297 -12.20 5.24 15.11
CA ASP A 297 -11.70 6.61 15.27
C ASP A 297 -10.56 6.93 14.27
N THR A 298 -10.44 8.19 13.84
CA THR A 298 -9.20 8.71 13.23
C THR A 298 -8.24 9.16 14.34
N LEU A 299 -7.00 8.67 14.32
CA LEU A 299 -5.95 9.04 15.28
C LEU A 299 -5.24 10.36 14.91
N TYR A 300 -4.87 10.50 13.63
CA TYR A 300 -4.16 11.65 13.07
C TYR A 300 -4.16 11.59 11.54
N THR A 301 -4.05 12.73 10.87
CA THR A 301 -4.07 12.85 9.41
C THR A 301 -2.68 13.21 8.88
N LEU A 302 -2.11 12.35 8.04
CA LEU A 302 -0.76 12.50 7.49
C LEU A 302 -0.77 13.05 6.07
N ALA A 303 0.29 13.77 5.71
CA ALA A 303 0.61 14.08 4.34
C ALA A 303 1.29 12.88 3.66
N THR A 304 0.81 12.53 2.47
CA THR A 304 1.51 11.61 1.56
C THR A 304 2.54 12.38 0.71
N SER A 305 3.26 11.69 -0.18
CA SER A 305 4.15 12.30 -1.17
C SER A 305 3.43 12.92 -2.39
N TYR A 306 2.09 12.83 -2.48
CA TYR A 306 1.31 13.23 -3.65
C TYR A 306 0.57 14.56 -3.45
N GLY A 307 0.29 15.28 -4.55
CA GLY A 307 -0.23 16.65 -4.52
C GLY A 307 -1.76 16.81 -4.49
N VAL A 308 -2.22 18.06 -4.33
CA VAL A 308 -3.65 18.46 -4.31
C VAL A 308 -4.46 18.02 -5.52
N ASP A 309 -3.85 17.94 -6.71
CA ASP A 309 -4.56 17.68 -7.97
C ASP A 309 -5.28 16.32 -8.00
N THR A 310 -4.95 15.44 -7.05
CA THR A 310 -5.72 14.25 -6.73
C THR A 310 -7.13 14.59 -6.20
N GLY A 311 -7.22 15.45 -5.18
CA GLY A 311 -8.45 15.79 -4.45
C GLY A 311 -8.94 14.71 -3.48
N LEU A 312 -8.06 13.80 -3.02
CA LEU A 312 -8.45 12.53 -2.40
C LEU A 312 -7.98 12.42 -0.93
N LEU A 313 -8.83 11.84 -0.10
CA LEU A 313 -8.49 11.31 1.22
C LEU A 313 -8.37 9.79 1.14
N ILE A 314 -7.37 9.24 1.81
CA ILE A 314 -7.18 7.80 2.01
C ILE A 314 -7.40 7.49 3.50
N TYR A 315 -7.97 6.34 3.82
CA TYR A 315 -7.96 5.79 5.18
C TYR A 315 -6.90 4.70 5.29
N SER A 316 -6.05 4.74 6.30
CA SER A 316 -4.96 3.76 6.47
C SER A 316 -5.04 3.11 7.84
N ALA A 317 -5.31 1.81 7.89
CA ALA A 317 -5.18 0.99 9.09
C ALA A 317 -3.71 0.61 9.38
N SER A 318 -2.79 1.09 8.54
CA SER A 318 -1.36 0.76 8.54
C SER A 318 -0.63 1.39 9.72
N VAL A 319 -0.53 0.67 10.83
CA VAL A 319 0.23 1.11 12.03
C VAL A 319 1.40 0.17 12.37
N PRO A 320 2.45 0.07 11.54
CA PRO A 320 3.77 -0.38 11.99
C PRO A 320 4.32 0.57 13.07
N SER A 321 5.02 0.01 14.06
CA SER A 321 5.27 0.66 15.35
C SER A 321 6.35 1.75 15.37
N TRP A 322 7.19 1.87 14.34
CA TRP A 322 8.52 2.50 14.48
C TRP A 322 8.67 3.97 14.11
N ASP A 323 7.82 4.55 13.24
CA ASP A 323 7.12 5.84 13.47
C ASP A 323 6.34 6.36 12.24
N ARG A 324 5.02 6.45 12.36
CA ARG A 324 4.15 7.29 11.50
C ARG A 324 3.45 8.40 12.27
N LYS A 325 3.68 8.52 13.57
CA LYS A 325 3.10 9.59 14.38
C LYS A 325 3.85 10.88 14.06
N PRO A 326 3.16 12.02 13.93
CA PRO A 326 3.84 13.30 13.96
C PRO A 326 4.38 13.58 15.38
N PRO A 327 5.57 14.19 15.54
CA PRO A 327 6.62 14.35 14.53
C PRO A 327 7.40 13.04 14.34
N GLN A 328 7.68 12.66 13.09
CA GLN A 328 8.52 11.49 12.80
C GLN A 328 9.97 11.76 13.20
N VAL A 329 10.65 10.76 13.79
CA VAL A 329 12.05 10.89 14.22
C VAL A 329 12.88 9.61 14.00
N GLU A 330 14.08 9.74 13.43
CA GLU A 330 15.01 8.64 13.13
C GLU A 330 16.45 9.03 13.55
N PRO A 331 17.18 8.25 14.36
CA PRO A 331 16.75 7.04 15.06
C PRO A 331 15.83 7.34 16.25
N GLY A 332 15.03 6.36 16.65
CA GLY A 332 14.13 6.45 17.81
C GLY A 332 14.81 6.53 19.19
N GLU A 333 16.12 6.31 19.27
CA GLU A 333 16.97 6.46 20.47
C GLU A 333 18.41 6.84 20.08
N LEU A 334 19.15 7.47 21.01
CA LEU A 334 20.55 7.86 20.80
C LEU A 334 21.46 7.35 21.92
N THR A 335 22.64 6.84 21.58
CA THR A 335 23.65 6.38 22.55
C THR A 335 25.02 7.00 22.27
N PHE A 336 25.52 7.77 23.25
CA PHE A 336 26.85 8.38 23.26
C PHE A 336 27.81 7.60 24.16
N LEU A 337 29.09 7.58 23.77
CA LEU A 337 30.19 7.00 24.56
C LEU A 337 31.34 8.03 24.60
N LEU A 338 31.60 8.59 25.79
CA LEU A 338 32.58 9.65 26.02
C LEU A 338 33.50 9.30 27.20
N GLN A 339 34.55 10.11 27.39
CA GLN A 339 35.36 10.12 28.62
C GLN A 339 34.98 11.33 29.46
N PRO A 340 35.26 11.35 30.78
CA PRO A 340 35.18 12.57 31.58
C PRO A 340 35.89 13.74 30.89
N ASP A 341 35.30 14.93 30.95
CA ASP A 341 35.85 16.18 30.39
C ASP A 341 36.05 16.19 28.85
N ASN A 342 35.46 15.23 28.13
CA ASN A 342 35.26 15.32 26.68
C ASN A 342 33.87 15.87 26.34
N VAL A 343 33.82 16.99 25.63
CA VAL A 343 32.67 17.38 24.81
C VAL A 343 32.55 16.42 23.61
N GLY A 344 31.35 16.18 23.10
CA GLY A 344 31.02 15.15 22.11
C GLY A 344 31.72 15.24 20.75
N VAL A 345 32.96 14.76 20.68
CA VAL A 345 33.77 14.63 19.43
C VAL A 345 33.06 13.76 18.37
N ARG A 346 32.13 12.90 18.78
CA ARG A 346 31.23 12.15 17.90
C ARG A 346 29.79 12.67 18.07
N GLN A 347 29.43 13.65 17.25
CA GLN A 347 28.05 14.10 17.09
C GLN A 347 27.23 12.99 16.41
N LEU A 348 25.92 12.95 16.68
CA LEU A 348 24.97 12.03 16.05
C LEU A 348 23.90 12.81 15.28
N SER A 349 23.46 12.26 14.15
CA SER A 349 22.30 12.78 13.42
C SER A 349 21.01 12.28 14.05
N LEU A 350 20.00 13.15 14.06
CA LEU A 350 18.62 12.85 14.42
C LEU A 350 17.73 13.51 13.36
N GLU A 351 17.21 12.72 12.42
CA GLU A 351 16.32 13.20 11.37
C GLU A 351 14.92 13.40 11.97
N VAL A 352 14.34 14.58 11.77
CA VAL A 352 13.04 14.96 12.33
C VAL A 352 12.14 15.47 11.20
N ASN A 353 10.91 14.96 11.08
CA ASN A 353 9.97 15.32 10.03
C ASN A 353 8.54 15.47 10.58
N ASP A 354 8.00 16.69 10.61
CA ASP A 354 6.56 16.87 10.80
C ASP A 354 5.81 16.52 9.50
N ASN A 355 5.11 15.38 9.54
CA ASN A 355 4.40 14.79 8.41
C ASN A 355 2.88 14.98 8.49
N ARG A 356 2.36 15.86 9.36
CA ARG A 356 0.92 16.18 9.40
C ARG A 356 0.42 16.74 8.07
N CYS A 357 -0.83 16.44 7.71
CA CYS A 357 -1.48 17.08 6.58
C CYS A 357 -2.02 18.47 6.97
N VAL A 358 -1.10 19.44 7.10
CA VAL A 358 -1.38 20.85 7.42
C VAL A 358 -0.63 21.79 6.48
N GLU A 359 -1.03 23.07 6.46
CA GLU A 359 -0.45 24.13 5.61
C GLU A 359 1.00 24.44 6.00
N ASP A 360 1.20 24.88 7.25
CA ASP A 360 2.50 25.18 7.87
C ASP A 360 2.84 24.11 8.92
N PRO A 361 3.40 22.95 8.53
CA PRO A 361 3.97 22.00 9.49
C PRO A 361 5.20 22.60 10.18
N GLY A 362 5.53 22.06 11.35
CA GLY A 362 6.72 22.44 12.10
C GLY A 362 6.83 21.78 13.44
N TRP A 363 8.01 21.91 14.04
CA TRP A 363 8.36 21.26 15.30
C TRP A 363 9.42 22.05 16.08
N VAL A 364 9.44 21.83 17.39
CA VAL A 364 10.47 22.28 18.34
C VAL A 364 11.00 21.09 19.13
N ALA A 365 12.26 21.13 19.54
CA ALA A 365 12.91 20.06 20.29
C ALA A 365 13.62 20.59 21.55
N GLU A 366 13.37 19.93 22.68
CA GLU A 366 13.91 20.30 23.99
C GLU A 366 14.63 19.12 24.64
N ALA A 367 15.76 19.38 25.31
CA ALA A 367 16.48 18.38 26.09
C ALA A 367 16.11 18.44 27.57
N SER A 368 15.87 17.29 28.20
CA SER A 368 15.53 17.20 29.63
C SER A 368 16.72 17.44 30.58
N VAL A 369 17.94 17.55 30.05
CA VAL A 369 19.21 17.61 30.81
C VAL A 369 20.24 18.49 30.10
N PRO A 370 21.07 19.28 30.83
CA PRO A 370 21.93 20.30 30.24
C PRO A 370 23.16 19.75 29.51
N TRP A 371 23.48 18.46 29.65
CA TRP A 371 24.58 17.81 28.93
C TRP A 371 24.21 17.39 27.51
N ILE A 372 22.93 17.49 27.11
CA ILE A 372 22.49 17.30 25.72
C ILE A 372 22.35 18.67 25.06
N THR A 373 22.94 18.83 23.88
CA THR A 373 22.76 20.00 23.01
C THR A 373 22.39 19.54 21.60
N MET A 374 21.63 20.36 20.88
CA MET A 374 21.12 20.02 19.55
C MET A 374 21.03 21.26 18.66
N THR A 375 21.34 21.10 17.37
CA THR A 375 21.29 22.17 16.37
C THR A 375 20.80 21.64 15.02
N PRO A 376 19.72 22.21 14.42
CA PRO A 376 18.79 23.16 15.02
C PRO A 376 17.90 22.50 16.08
N SER A 377 17.31 23.30 16.97
CA SER A 377 16.31 22.85 17.96
C SER A 377 14.86 23.07 17.49
N SER A 378 14.65 23.37 16.21
CA SER A 378 13.35 23.53 15.57
C SER A 378 13.45 23.38 14.04
N GLY A 379 12.32 23.13 13.38
CA GLY A 379 12.23 22.98 11.93
C GLY A 379 10.78 23.04 11.44
N ILE A 380 10.59 22.93 10.12
CA ILE A 380 9.25 22.99 9.46
C ILE A 380 8.79 21.61 8.95
N THR A 381 9.68 20.84 8.35
CA THR A 381 9.43 19.48 7.86
C THR A 381 10.69 18.66 8.13
N TYR A 382 11.00 17.67 7.28
CA TYR A 382 12.26 16.93 7.29
C TYR A 382 13.48 17.85 7.49
N THR A 383 14.24 17.58 8.55
CA THR A 383 15.41 18.34 8.98
C THR A 383 16.36 17.39 9.71
N VAL A 384 17.64 17.40 9.36
CA VAL A 384 18.66 16.62 10.07
C VAL A 384 19.21 17.46 11.23
N VAL A 385 18.87 17.06 12.47
CA VAL A 385 19.36 17.67 13.70
C VAL A 385 20.70 17.06 14.08
N THR A 386 21.69 17.89 14.39
CA THR A 386 22.97 17.46 14.95
C THR A 386 22.89 17.46 16.47
N VAL A 387 22.93 16.29 17.10
CA VAL A 387 22.89 16.11 18.56
C VAL A 387 24.30 15.86 19.10
N SER A 388 24.64 16.54 20.20
CA SER A 388 25.93 16.43 20.88
C SER A 388 25.75 16.27 22.39
N ALA A 389 26.53 15.39 23.00
CA ALA A 389 26.58 15.21 24.45
C ALA A 389 27.87 15.80 25.06
N ASP A 390 27.83 16.28 26.29
CA ASP A 390 28.98 16.81 27.04
C ASP A 390 29.22 16.03 28.34
N ALA A 391 30.42 15.46 28.51
CA ALA A 391 30.80 14.72 29.70
C ALA A 391 31.65 15.53 30.70
N THR A 392 31.72 16.86 30.54
CA THR A 392 32.47 17.76 31.43
C THR A 392 31.95 17.72 32.86
N GLY A 393 32.84 17.42 33.82
CA GLY A 393 32.50 17.23 35.22
C GLY A 393 31.72 15.94 35.55
N LEU A 394 31.49 15.04 34.59
CA LEU A 394 30.81 13.76 34.84
C LEU A 394 31.81 12.67 35.22
N SER A 395 31.51 11.95 36.30
CA SER A 395 32.22 10.73 36.69
C SER A 395 31.93 9.57 35.71
N PRO A 396 32.80 8.56 35.58
CA PRO A 396 32.47 7.34 34.87
C PRO A 396 31.17 6.69 35.37
N GLY A 397 30.27 6.35 34.45
CA GLY A 397 28.91 5.90 34.76
C GLY A 397 27.96 5.97 33.56
N VAL A 398 26.70 5.58 33.77
CA VAL A 398 25.63 5.69 32.78
C VAL A 398 24.71 6.85 33.17
N TYR A 399 24.49 7.76 32.22
CA TYR A 399 23.58 8.89 32.34
C TYR A 399 22.45 8.74 31.32
N THR A 400 21.25 9.19 31.69
CA THR A 400 20.06 9.14 30.83
C THR A 400 19.43 10.53 30.74
N GLY A 401 18.99 10.88 29.53
CA GLY A 401 18.20 12.06 29.24
C GLY A 401 17.17 11.75 28.16
N THR A 402 16.39 12.76 27.80
CA THR A 402 15.35 12.68 26.79
C THR A 402 15.42 13.91 25.90
N ILE A 403 15.28 13.72 24.59
CA ILE A 403 14.91 14.80 23.67
C ILE A 403 13.40 14.67 23.44
N THR A 404 12.65 15.72 23.72
CA THR A 404 11.21 15.79 23.42
C THR A 404 11.03 16.66 22.20
N VAL A 405 10.58 16.08 21.09
CA VAL A 405 10.20 16.80 19.87
C VAL A 405 8.68 17.00 19.88
N THR A 406 8.21 18.22 19.70
CA THR A 406 6.79 18.59 19.73
C THR A 406 6.42 19.37 18.48
N THR A 407 5.31 19.01 17.83
CA THR A 407 4.83 19.76 16.64
C THR A 407 4.26 21.12 17.02
N THR A 408 4.38 22.08 16.10
CA THR A 408 3.83 23.44 16.27
C THR A 408 2.47 23.56 15.59
N GLY A 409 1.45 24.03 16.31
CA GLY A 409 0.12 24.19 15.75
C GLY A 409 -0.94 24.53 16.80
N TRP A 410 -2.20 24.31 16.45
CA TRP A 410 -3.33 24.43 17.37
C TRP A 410 -3.36 23.24 18.34
N TRP A 411 -3.77 23.49 19.59
CA TRP A 411 -3.66 22.53 20.70
C TRP A 411 -4.37 21.16 20.51
N TRP A 412 -5.28 21.06 19.55
CA TRP A 412 -5.97 19.80 19.18
C TRP A 412 -5.20 18.96 18.15
N ASP A 413 -4.10 19.48 17.59
CA ASP A 413 -3.26 18.89 16.53
C ASP A 413 -1.75 18.97 16.88
N VAL A 414 -1.44 19.22 18.16
CA VAL A 414 -0.07 19.19 18.70
C VAL A 414 0.23 17.80 19.25
N PHE A 415 1.34 17.23 18.80
CA PHE A 415 1.82 15.91 19.18
C PHE A 415 3.27 16.00 19.67
N SER A 416 3.65 15.15 20.62
CA SER A 416 5.02 15.08 21.15
C SER A 416 5.56 13.66 21.10
N ARG A 417 6.82 13.50 20.64
CA ARG A 417 7.58 12.25 20.70
C ARG A 417 8.80 12.43 21.59
N ALA A 418 9.04 11.44 22.45
CA ALA A 418 10.19 11.39 23.35
C ALA A 418 11.23 10.39 22.82
N ILE A 419 12.46 10.86 22.66
CA ILE A 419 13.62 10.10 22.18
C ILE A 419 14.56 9.88 23.37
N PRO A 420 14.75 8.64 23.85
CA PRO A 420 15.72 8.32 24.89
C PRO A 420 17.14 8.64 24.42
N VAL A 421 17.94 9.25 25.30
CA VAL A 421 19.36 9.50 25.08
C VAL A 421 20.16 8.91 26.23
N GLN A 422 21.02 7.94 25.91
CA GLN A 422 21.98 7.37 26.87
C GLN A 422 23.37 7.97 26.63
N LEU A 423 24.06 8.31 27.72
CA LEU A 423 25.47 8.68 27.72
C LEU A 423 26.23 7.74 28.65
N LEU A 424 27.11 6.92 28.07
CA LEU A 424 28.10 6.15 28.81
C LEU A 424 29.38 6.96 28.93
N VAL A 425 29.74 7.34 30.15
CA VAL A 425 31.03 7.96 30.48
C VAL A 425 31.97 6.87 30.96
N ALA A 426 33.10 6.68 30.27
CA ALA A 426 34.09 5.65 30.58
C ALA A 426 35.49 6.27 30.72
N GLU A 427 36.32 5.77 31.64
CA GLU A 427 37.68 6.29 31.85
C GLU A 427 38.52 6.32 30.56
N ARG A 428 38.31 5.34 29.68
CA ARG A 428 38.97 5.21 28.37
C ARG A 428 37.99 4.76 27.32
N VAL A 429 37.95 5.49 26.22
CA VAL A 429 37.25 5.12 24.98
C VAL A 429 38.30 4.79 23.93
N HIS A 430 38.17 3.65 23.27
CA HIS A 430 39.13 3.16 22.28
C HIS A 430 38.45 2.99 20.91
N THR A 431 38.75 3.87 19.96
CA THR A 431 38.30 3.75 18.58
C THR A 431 39.08 2.65 17.86
N VAL A 432 38.44 1.49 17.65
CA VAL A 432 39.03 0.37 16.91
C VAL A 432 38.59 0.43 15.45
N TYR A 433 39.52 0.77 14.55
CA TYR A 433 39.29 0.68 13.12
C TYR A 433 39.47 -0.78 12.67
N LEU A 434 38.36 -1.50 12.49
CA LEU A 434 38.38 -2.81 11.84
C LEU A 434 38.60 -2.63 10.34
N PRO A 435 39.69 -3.16 9.74
CA PRO A 435 39.85 -3.12 8.30
C PRO A 435 38.82 -4.05 7.64
N LEU A 436 38.08 -3.52 6.67
CA LEU A 436 37.14 -4.29 5.85
C LEU A 436 37.91 -5.30 4.98
N VAL A 437 38.04 -6.53 5.48
CA VAL A 437 38.61 -7.66 4.72
C VAL A 437 37.57 -8.11 3.70
N LEU A 438 37.74 -7.65 2.45
CA LEU A 438 36.99 -8.13 1.28
C LEU A 438 37.10 -9.65 1.16
N ARG A 439 36.02 -10.36 1.48
CA ARG A 439 35.86 -11.79 1.15
C ARG A 439 35.52 -11.94 -0.32
N ASN A 440 36.55 -11.96 -1.16
CA ASN A 440 36.42 -12.48 -2.52
C ASN A 440 36.32 -14.03 -2.46
N TYR A 441 35.12 -14.57 -2.64
CA TYR A 441 34.84 -15.97 -2.96
C TYR A 441 33.62 -16.05 -3.87
#